data_AF-A0A9X0RCW6-F1
#
_entry.id   AF-A0A9X0RCW6-F1
#
_cell.length_a   1.000
_cell.length_b   1.000
_cell.length_c   1.000
_cell.angle_alpha   90.00
_cell.angle_beta   90.00
_cell.angle_gamma   90.00
#
_symmetry.space_group_name_H-M   'P 1'
#
loop_
_entity.id
_entity.type
_entity.pdbx_description
1 polymer ?
#
loop_
_entity_poly.entity_id
_entity_poly.type
_entity_poly.pdbx_seq_one_letter_code
_entity_poly.pdbx_strand_id
1 'polypeptide(L)'
;MQHIDKLIEIVKRKSNFDENNSWYQGSSTYLVEIKKEVDEVIEEIPKDRLCYLEDELGDVLWDYLNAVLSLEKEKGIKLDSIIERACRKYDERITAIESGISWDEVKEKQKSELAREQSLQHT
;
A
#
# COMPACT_ATOMS: atom_id res chain seq x y z
N MET A 1 11.29 9.43 10.82
CA MET A 1 10.08 8.57 10.73
C MET A 1 9.01 8.87 11.78
N GLN A 2 9.19 9.81 12.73
CA GLN A 2 8.18 10.09 13.77
C GLN A 2 6.77 10.42 13.24
N HIS A 3 6.66 11.01 12.04
CA HIS A 3 5.37 11.35 11.44
C HIS A 3 4.61 10.15 10.87
N ILE A 4 5.30 9.13 10.32
CA ILE A 4 4.63 7.94 9.79
C ILE A 4 4.08 7.09 10.93
N ASP A 5 4.83 6.94 12.02
CA ASP A 5 4.37 6.25 13.22
C ASP A 5 3.13 6.94 13.81
N LYS A 6 3.16 8.28 13.89
CA LYS A 6 2.01 9.07 14.32
C LYS A 6 0.79 8.87 13.41
N LEU A 7 0.98 8.84 12.10
CA LEU A 7 -0.11 8.60 11.15
C LEU A 7 -0.72 7.21 11.34
N ILE A 8 0.12 6.18 11.49
CA ILE A 8 -0.32 4.81 11.78
C ILE A 8 -1.16 4.78 13.07
N GLU A 9 -0.75 5.49 14.13
CA GLU A 9 -1.55 5.58 15.36
C GLU A 9 -2.89 6.28 15.13
N ILE A 10 -2.96 7.31 14.28
CA ILE A 10 -4.23 7.95 13.92
C ILE A 10 -5.14 6.97 13.16
N VAL A 11 -4.59 6.22 12.20
CA VAL A 11 -5.32 5.21 11.41
C VAL A 11 -5.83 4.08 12.29
N LYS A 12 -5.06 3.60 13.28
CA LYS A 12 -5.52 2.62 14.27
C LYS A 12 -6.71 3.14 15.08
N ARG A 13 -6.66 4.39 15.56
CA ARG A 13 -7.80 5.01 16.26
C ARG A 13 -9.05 5.10 15.38
N LYS A 14 -8.88 5.47 14.10
CA LYS A 14 -9.97 5.52 13.11
C LYS A 14 -10.57 4.14 12.87
N SER A 15 -9.72 3.14 12.66
CA SER A 15 -10.14 1.76 12.44
C SER A 15 -10.96 1.20 13.60
N ASN A 16 -10.63 1.57 14.85
CA ASN A 16 -11.42 1.19 16.03
C ASN A 16 -12.75 1.94 16.11
N PHE A 17 -12.79 3.20 15.68
CA PHE A 17 -14.02 3.98 15.62
C PHE A 17 -15.01 3.41 14.59
N ASP A 18 -14.50 2.93 13.46
CA ASP A 18 -15.33 2.42 12.36
C ASP A 18 -16.01 1.08 12.63
N GLU A 19 -15.54 0.30 13.60
CA GLU A 19 -16.13 -1.00 13.95
C GLU A 19 -17.62 -0.94 14.30
N ASN A 20 -18.10 0.23 14.72
CA ASN A 20 -19.49 0.44 15.13
C ASN A 20 -20.30 1.28 14.13
N ASN A 21 -19.75 1.58 12.94
CA ASN A 21 -20.37 2.49 11.98
C ASN A 21 -20.98 1.75 10.78
N SER A 22 -22.21 2.13 10.42
CA SER A 22 -22.99 1.48 9.35
C SER A 22 -22.48 1.76 7.92
N TRP A 23 -21.65 2.79 7.73
CA TRP A 23 -21.12 3.16 6.42
C TRP A 23 -19.85 2.38 6.03
N TYR A 24 -19.20 1.73 6.99
CA TYR A 24 -17.95 0.99 6.78
C TYR A 24 -18.23 -0.43 6.26
N GLN A 25 -17.69 -0.77 5.08
CA GLN A 25 -17.83 -2.07 4.44
C GLN A 25 -16.48 -2.79 4.32
N GLY A 26 -15.64 -2.69 5.35
CA GLY A 26 -14.34 -3.31 5.36
C GLY A 26 -13.34 -2.64 4.40
N SER A 27 -12.37 -3.42 3.95
CA SER A 27 -11.30 -3.01 3.03
C SER A 27 -11.82 -2.45 1.72
N SER A 28 -12.99 -2.92 1.27
CA SER A 28 -13.62 -2.48 0.01
C SER A 28 -13.93 -0.99 -0.01
N THR A 29 -14.30 -0.39 1.13
CA THR A 29 -14.57 1.05 1.25
C THR A 29 -13.32 1.84 0.88
N TYR A 30 -12.21 1.55 1.55
CA TYR A 30 -10.95 2.26 1.33
C TYR A 30 -10.33 1.99 -0.04
N LEU A 31 -10.48 0.77 -0.59
CA LEU A 31 -10.01 0.47 -1.95
C LEU A 31 -10.76 1.24 -3.04
N VAL A 32 -12.01 1.64 -2.80
CA VAL A 32 -12.76 2.51 -3.71
C VAL A 32 -12.31 3.96 -3.56
N GLU A 33 -12.11 4.45 -2.34
CA GLU A 33 -11.65 5.82 -2.10
C GLU A 33 -10.24 6.04 -2.68
N ILE A 34 -9.29 5.09 -2.55
CA ILE A 34 -7.96 5.18 -3.19
C ILE A 34 -8.05 5.53 -4.69
N LYS A 35 -9.04 4.99 -5.41
CA LYS A 35 -9.18 5.29 -6.84
C LYS A 35 -9.57 6.75 -7.07
N LYS A 36 -10.47 7.28 -6.24
CA LYS A 36 -10.88 8.69 -6.29
C LYS A 36 -9.70 9.59 -5.94
N GLU A 37 -8.98 9.29 -4.85
CA GLU A 37 -7.83 10.12 -4.45
C GLU A 37 -6.71 10.11 -5.50
N VAL A 38 -6.51 8.99 -6.21
CA VAL A 38 -5.59 8.96 -7.36
C VAL A 38 -6.09 9.83 -8.52
N ASP A 39 -7.40 9.86 -8.79
CA ASP A 39 -7.97 10.76 -9.80
C ASP A 39 -7.77 12.23 -9.37
N GLU A 40 -7.95 12.56 -8.09
CA GLU A 40 -7.72 13.91 -7.54
C GLU A 40 -6.24 14.33 -7.65
N VAL A 41 -5.29 13.43 -7.33
CA VAL A 41 -3.85 13.65 -7.60
C VAL A 41 -3.59 13.96 -9.07
N ILE A 42 -4.18 13.19 -10.00
CA ILE A 42 -4.02 13.40 -11.44
C ILE A 42 -4.58 14.76 -11.87
N GLU A 43 -5.70 15.18 -11.29
CA GLU A 43 -6.29 16.49 -11.54
C GLU A 43 -5.42 17.65 -11.02
N GLU A 44 -4.71 17.47 -9.90
CA GLU A 44 -3.86 18.52 -9.32
C GLU A 44 -2.51 18.73 -10.02
N ILE A 45 -1.93 17.68 -10.62
CA ILE A 45 -0.65 17.76 -11.35
C ILE A 45 -0.57 18.95 -12.33
N PRO A 46 -1.52 19.17 -13.25
CA PRO A 46 -1.44 20.26 -14.22
C PRO A 46 -1.73 21.66 -13.62
N LYS A 47 -2.20 21.75 -12.38
CA LYS A 47 -2.64 23.02 -11.75
C LYS A 47 -1.51 23.77 -11.03
N ASP A 48 -0.35 23.14 -10.84
CA ASP A 48 0.84 23.70 -10.15
C ASP A 48 0.54 24.20 -8.71
N ARG A 49 -0.45 23.56 -8.06
CA ARG A 49 -0.88 23.88 -6.69
C ARG A 49 -0.26 22.90 -5.70
N LEU A 50 1.03 23.08 -5.41
CA LEU A 50 1.81 22.11 -4.63
C LEU A 50 1.17 21.70 -3.30
N CYS A 51 0.58 22.64 -2.55
CA CYS A 51 -0.06 22.30 -1.28
C CYS A 51 -1.32 21.44 -1.44
N TYR A 52 -2.04 21.55 -2.56
CA TYR A 52 -3.17 20.67 -2.86
C TYR A 52 -2.65 19.29 -3.29
N LEU A 53 -1.63 19.25 -4.14
CA LEU A 53 -1.00 17.98 -4.52
C LEU A 53 -0.45 17.21 -3.32
N GLU A 54 0.12 17.91 -2.34
CA GLU A 54 0.55 17.31 -1.06
C GLU A 54 -0.64 16.75 -0.25
N ASP A 55 -1.79 17.42 -0.28
CA ASP A 55 -3.03 17.01 0.41
C ASP A 55 -3.57 15.72 -0.23
N GLU A 56 -3.77 15.70 -1.56
CA GLU A 56 -4.31 14.53 -2.27
C GLU A 56 -3.39 13.30 -2.16
N LEU A 57 -2.07 13.49 -2.19
CA LEU A 57 -1.11 12.41 -1.94
C LEU A 57 -1.19 11.91 -0.48
N GLY A 58 -1.54 12.79 0.45
CA GLY A 58 -1.85 12.46 1.83
C GLY A 58 -3.08 11.57 1.93
N ASP A 59 -4.13 11.87 1.17
CA ASP A 59 -5.37 11.10 1.14
C ASP A 59 -5.19 9.71 0.51
N VAL A 60 -4.40 9.59 -0.56
CA VAL A 60 -3.97 8.27 -1.09
C VAL A 60 -3.26 7.44 -0.02
N LEU A 61 -2.34 8.05 0.74
CA LEU A 61 -1.62 7.36 1.81
C LEU A 61 -2.56 6.96 2.96
N TRP A 62 -3.47 7.86 3.33
CA TRP A 62 -4.47 7.65 4.36
C TRP A 62 -5.36 6.44 4.04
N ASP A 63 -5.93 6.39 2.84
CA ASP A 63 -6.80 5.31 2.44
C ASP A 63 -6.05 3.99 2.29
N TYR A 64 -4.81 4.03 1.80
CA TYR A 64 -3.98 2.83 1.74
C TYR A 64 -3.74 2.23 3.13
N LEU A 65 -3.38 3.05 4.12
CA LEU A 65 -3.16 2.58 5.49
C LEU A 65 -4.44 2.01 6.11
N ASN A 66 -5.58 2.66 5.88
CA ASN A 66 -6.87 2.15 6.37
C ASN A 66 -7.24 0.82 5.68
N ALA A 67 -7.05 0.71 4.36
CA ALA A 67 -7.27 -0.54 3.62
C ALA A 67 -6.38 -1.68 4.16
N VAL A 68 -5.12 -1.40 4.48
CA VAL A 68 -4.21 -2.39 5.09
C VAL A 68 -4.71 -2.84 6.46
N LEU A 69 -5.12 -1.93 7.35
CA LEU A 69 -5.66 -2.33 8.66
C LEU A 69 -6.98 -3.10 8.54
N SER A 70 -7.84 -2.77 7.57
CA SER A 70 -9.04 -3.55 7.27
C SER A 70 -8.67 -4.97 6.82
N LEU A 71 -7.69 -5.11 5.93
CA LEU A 71 -7.18 -6.42 5.47
C LEU A 71 -6.44 -7.18 6.56
N GLU A 72 -5.84 -6.50 7.54
CA GLU A 72 -5.29 -7.13 8.74
C GLU A 72 -6.39 -7.82 9.54
N LYS A 73 -7.51 -7.14 9.79
CA LYS A 73 -8.67 -7.70 10.49
C LYS A 73 -9.36 -8.80 9.67
N GLU A 74 -9.47 -8.64 8.37
CA GLU A 74 -10.20 -9.56 7.48
C GLU A 74 -9.39 -10.81 7.10
N LYS A 75 -8.08 -10.68 6.94
CA LYS A 75 -7.20 -11.69 6.30
C LYS A 75 -5.89 -11.94 7.04
N GLY A 76 -5.59 -11.21 8.12
CA GLY A 76 -4.35 -11.37 8.89
C GLY A 76 -3.11 -10.81 8.20
N ILE A 77 -3.26 -9.97 7.17
CA ILE A 77 -2.14 -9.33 6.48
C ILE A 77 -1.57 -8.22 7.37
N LYS A 78 -0.27 -8.20 7.59
CA LYS A 78 0.40 -7.20 8.44
C LYS A 78 1.10 -6.14 7.61
N LEU A 79 1.01 -4.88 8.03
CA LEU A 79 1.72 -3.75 7.42
C LEU A 79 3.24 -4.02 7.33
N ASP A 80 3.84 -4.52 8.41
CA ASP A 80 5.27 -4.86 8.45
C ASP A 80 5.65 -5.88 7.38
N SER A 81 4.83 -6.91 7.19
CA SER A 81 5.07 -7.93 6.16
C SER A 81 4.95 -7.38 4.74
N ILE A 82 4.06 -6.40 4.51
CA ILE A 82 3.97 -5.70 3.22
C ILE A 82 5.23 -4.88 2.97
N ILE A 83 5.67 -4.10 3.96
CA ILE A 83 6.87 -3.24 3.87
C ILE A 83 8.11 -4.10 3.64
N GLU A 84 8.31 -5.15 4.42
CA GLU A 84 9.44 -6.08 4.28
C GLU A 84 9.49 -6.69 2.87
N ARG A 85 8.34 -7.17 2.36
CA ARG A 85 8.24 -7.71 1.00
C ARG A 85 8.54 -6.65 -0.06
N ALA A 86 8.08 -5.41 0.12
CA ALA A 86 8.35 -4.32 -0.81
C ALA A 86 9.85 -3.96 -0.82
N CYS A 87 10.47 -3.76 0.35
CA CYS A 87 11.89 -3.48 0.49
C CYS A 87 12.72 -4.54 -0.24
N ARG A 88 12.54 -5.83 0.09
CA ARG A 88 13.27 -6.92 -0.57
C ARG A 88 13.07 -6.92 -2.09
N LYS A 89 11.81 -6.82 -2.54
CA LYS A 89 11.44 -6.92 -3.96
C LYS A 89 12.05 -5.80 -4.79
N TYR A 90 12.03 -4.57 -4.30
CA TYR A 90 12.53 -3.42 -5.06
C TYR A 90 14.04 -3.24 -4.90
N ASP A 91 14.62 -3.54 -3.74
CA ASP A 91 16.07 -3.58 -3.55
C ASP A 91 16.75 -4.56 -4.53
N GLU A 92 16.20 -5.78 -4.66
CA GLU A 92 16.70 -6.77 -5.63
C GLU A 92 16.61 -6.25 -7.07
N ARG A 93 15.50 -5.58 -7.44
CA ARG A 93 15.32 -5.04 -8.79
C ARG A 93 16.29 -3.92 -9.12
N ILE A 94 16.48 -2.99 -8.19
CA ILE A 94 17.40 -1.87 -8.38
C ILE A 94 18.84 -2.38 -8.47
N THR A 95 19.25 -3.26 -7.55
CA THR A 95 20.58 -3.89 -7.57
C THR A 95 20.86 -4.61 -8.90
N ALA A 96 19.85 -5.31 -9.43
CA ALA A 96 19.96 -6.00 -10.70
C ALA A 96 20.07 -5.04 -11.90
N ILE A 97 19.29 -3.96 -11.93
CA ILE A 97 19.44 -2.89 -12.93
C ILE A 97 20.85 -2.32 -12.91
N GLU A 98 21.38 -2.02 -11.72
CA GLU A 98 22.73 -1.49 -11.53
C GLU A 98 23.81 -2.47 -12.00
N SER A 99 23.50 -3.77 -12.01
CA SER A 99 24.36 -4.86 -12.49
C SER A 99 24.15 -5.21 -13.97
N GLY A 100 23.30 -4.46 -14.70
CA GLY A 100 23.03 -4.68 -16.12
C GLY A 100 22.00 -5.77 -16.43
N ILE A 101 21.29 -6.28 -15.43
CA ILE A 101 20.18 -7.24 -15.60
C ILE A 101 18.89 -6.45 -15.78
N SER A 102 18.04 -6.88 -16.73
CA SER A 102 16.81 -6.14 -17.02
C SER A 102 15.76 -6.28 -15.90
N TRP A 103 14.95 -5.23 -15.71
CA TRP A 103 13.84 -5.25 -14.75
C TRP A 103 12.86 -6.40 -15.00
N ASP A 104 12.60 -6.72 -16.27
CA ASP A 104 11.67 -7.78 -16.66
C ASP A 104 12.22 -9.17 -16.31
N GLU A 105 13.52 -9.43 -16.50
CA GLU A 105 14.15 -10.68 -16.07
C GLU A 105 14.00 -10.93 -14.57
N VAL A 106 14.28 -9.92 -13.74
CA VAL A 106 14.14 -10.03 -12.28
C VAL A 106 12.67 -10.22 -11.89
N LYS A 107 11.76 -9.51 -12.56
CA LYS A 107 10.32 -9.62 -12.32
C LYS A 107 9.80 -11.02 -12.63
N GLU A 108 10.24 -11.67 -13.70
CA GLU A 108 9.87 -13.05 -14.03
C GLU A 108 10.41 -14.07 -13.01
N LYS A 109 11.65 -13.88 -12.54
CA LYS A 109 12.21 -14.66 -11.43
C LYS A 109 11.35 -14.52 -10.17
N GLN A 110 11.05 -13.30 -9.75
CA GLN A 110 10.25 -13.02 -8.55
C GLN A 110 8.82 -13.59 -8.64
N LYS A 111 8.19 -13.55 -9.82
CA LYS A 111 6.88 -14.20 -10.05
C LYS A 111 6.95 -15.71 -9.82
N SER A 112 7.99 -16.34 -10.34
CA SER A 112 8.21 -17.79 -10.18
C SER A 112 8.44 -18.16 -8.72
N GLU A 113 9.21 -17.36 -7.98
CA GLU A 113 9.45 -17.55 -6.55
C GLU A 113 8.17 -17.38 -5.72
N LEU A 114 7.33 -16.40 -6.04
CA LEU A 114 6.05 -16.18 -5.36
C LEU A 114 5.07 -17.34 -5.61
N ALA A 115 4.99 -17.85 -6.85
CA ALA A 115 4.18 -19.02 -7.17
C ALA A 115 4.66 -20.27 -6.40
N ARG A 116 5.98 -20.43 -6.26
CA ARG A 116 6.56 -21.50 -5.45
C ARG A 116 6.21 -21.34 -3.97
N GLU A 117 6.30 -20.14 -3.42
CA GLU A 117 5.88 -19.83 -2.03
C GLU A 117 4.42 -20.24 -1.80
N GLN A 118 3.51 -19.86 -2.70
CA GLN A 118 2.10 -20.25 -2.63
C GLN A 118 1.91 -21.77 -2.64
N SER A 119 2.63 -22.49 -3.52
CA SER A 119 2.50 -23.95 -3.61
C SER A 119 2.90 -24.66 -2.31
N LEU A 120 3.91 -24.15 -1.60
CA LEU A 120 4.38 -24.69 -0.33
C LEU A 120 3.45 -24.38 0.85
N GLN A 121 2.63 -23.32 0.77
CA GLN A 121 1.65 -22.99 1.81
C GLN A 121 0.42 -23.90 1.79
N HIS A 122 0.22 -24.66 0.69
CA HIS A 122 -0.89 -25.60 0.51
C HIS A 122 -0.47 -27.07 0.61
N THR A 123 0.75 -27.35 1.06
CA THR A 123 1.27 -28.71 1.31
C THR A 123 1.35 -28.96 2.81
#